data_AF-A0A1E1WEI1-F1
#
_entry.id   AF-A0A1E1WEI1-F1
#
_cell.length_a   1.000
_cell.length_b   1.000
_cell.length_c   1.000
_cell.angle_alpha   90.00
_cell.angle_beta   90.00
_cell.angle_gamma   90.00
#
_symmetry.space_group_name_H-M   'P 1'
#
loop_
_entity.id
_entity.type
_entity.pdbx_description
1 polymer ?
#
loop_
_entity_poly.entity_id
_entity_poly.type
_entity_poly.pdbx_seq_one_letter_code
_entity_poly.pdbx_strand_id
1 'polypeptide(L)'
;MSSNYMEVYFYMDEPGLVPERPVLLQLANGDVVESAPPIWGVDIKCGKGTDFSYGPWADRQRDHLFRFFFPPNYKNLEVTPQPKPGDRRQMQSFDIRLSTLNEATIDILFTKNKETNAVHINIGAGSYLEVTLPWIVLQDGYTTKITGQLLHLEATTSLQYRSLAESETLEYTVKCHYPLVWNHHQCWQLSLTGCKATTHLVYTHVDFFQDLVNDWASKSRPDILHFVPYTWKISLLLKECEVVTVSNQYNWIDCSSTNQENNHVAFCGDLLDVSFDLPFIDFLPDIIPLKIWIQGEAVDMSLYLPEVNTSRLLLLSIDKNMKLVSNRTKASKWRRKCVKSQGWVDCWSVPIVALSVRYNY
;
A
#
# COMPACT_ATOMS: atom_id res chain seq x y z
N MET A 1 -2.11 -18.69 -5.44
CA MET A 1 -2.63 -18.13 -6.71
C MET A 1 -3.42 -19.22 -7.42
N SER A 2 -4.68 -18.94 -7.75
CA SER A 2 -5.50 -19.78 -8.63
C SER A 2 -6.06 -18.90 -9.75
N SER A 3 -6.21 -19.42 -10.95
CA SER A 3 -6.85 -18.73 -12.08
C SER A 3 -7.36 -19.79 -13.06
N ASN A 4 -8.45 -19.52 -13.77
CA ASN A 4 -8.96 -20.44 -14.77
C ASN A 4 -8.03 -20.59 -15.99
N TYR A 5 -7.23 -19.56 -16.26
CA TYR A 5 -6.30 -19.45 -17.37
C TYR A 5 -5.12 -18.57 -16.95
N MET A 6 -3.91 -19.00 -17.28
CA MET A 6 -2.70 -18.24 -17.01
C MET A 6 -1.78 -18.34 -18.21
N GLU A 7 -1.41 -17.19 -18.78
CA GLU A 7 -0.38 -17.09 -19.81
C GLU A 7 0.92 -16.67 -19.14
N VAL A 8 1.99 -17.45 -19.34
CA VAL A 8 3.32 -17.15 -18.82
C VAL A 8 4.27 -17.05 -20.00
N TYR A 9 4.83 -15.86 -20.20
CA TYR A 9 5.78 -15.57 -21.26
C TYR A 9 7.13 -15.21 -20.66
N PHE A 10 8.07 -16.15 -20.74
CA PHE A 10 9.46 -15.92 -20.34
C PHE A 10 10.28 -15.44 -21.54
N TYR A 11 11.07 -14.40 -21.35
CA TYR A 11 11.94 -13.83 -22.37
C TYR A 11 13.31 -13.48 -21.81
N MET A 12 14.31 -13.66 -22.66
CA MET A 12 15.70 -13.38 -22.36
C MET A 12 16.41 -13.01 -23.64
N ASP A 13 17.03 -11.83 -23.67
CA ASP A 13 17.89 -11.42 -24.77
C ASP A 13 19.22 -12.19 -24.73
N GLU A 14 19.76 -12.50 -25.90
CA GLU A 14 21.14 -12.98 -26.01
C GLU A 14 22.11 -11.78 -25.87
N PRO A 15 22.99 -11.75 -24.86
CA PRO A 15 23.87 -10.61 -24.66
C PRO A 15 24.91 -10.49 -25.77
N GLY A 16 24.81 -9.42 -26.56
CA GLY A 16 25.85 -9.00 -27.50
C GLY A 16 27.12 -8.51 -26.80
N LEU A 17 28.10 -8.07 -27.59
CA LEU A 17 29.34 -7.46 -27.06
C LEU A 17 29.12 -5.99 -26.70
N VAL A 18 29.84 -5.51 -25.70
CA VAL A 18 29.92 -4.08 -25.39
C VAL A 18 30.69 -3.38 -26.51
N PRO A 19 30.11 -2.34 -27.14
CA PRO A 19 30.75 -1.64 -28.25
C PRO A 19 31.90 -0.74 -27.75
N GLU A 20 32.92 -0.50 -28.60
CA GLU A 20 34.03 0.42 -28.28
C GLU A 20 33.59 1.88 -28.16
N ARG A 21 32.52 2.26 -28.86
CA ARG A 21 31.89 3.57 -28.77
C ARG A 21 30.43 3.39 -28.42
N PRO A 22 29.85 4.26 -27.58
CA PRO A 22 28.44 4.17 -27.22
C PRO A 22 27.59 4.20 -28.49
N VAL A 23 26.75 3.17 -28.67
CA VAL A 23 25.79 3.11 -29.77
C VAL A 23 24.63 4.00 -29.38
N LEU A 24 24.56 5.15 -30.03
CA LEU A 24 23.50 6.13 -29.87
C LEU A 24 22.36 5.81 -30.84
N LEU A 25 21.18 5.58 -30.30
CA LEU A 25 19.94 5.33 -31.02
C LEU A 25 19.11 6.62 -31.03
N GLN A 26 18.62 7.01 -32.21
CA GLN A 26 17.66 8.10 -32.33
C GLN A 26 16.24 7.53 -32.20
N LEU A 27 15.55 7.90 -31.14
CA LEU A 27 14.15 7.54 -30.90
C LEU A 27 13.23 8.27 -31.88
N ALA A 28 12.00 7.75 -32.03
CA ALA A 28 10.98 8.32 -32.91
C ALA A 28 10.58 9.77 -32.54
N ASN A 29 10.83 10.19 -31.30
CA ASN A 29 10.61 11.54 -30.80
C ASN A 29 11.81 12.50 -31.04
N GLY A 30 12.90 12.00 -31.64
CA GLY A 30 14.11 12.76 -31.93
C GLY A 30 15.21 12.67 -30.86
N ASP A 31 14.94 12.07 -29.70
CA ASP A 31 15.91 11.94 -28.62
C ASP A 31 17.00 10.93 -28.96
N VAL A 32 18.23 11.23 -28.55
CA VAL A 32 19.40 10.36 -28.76
C VAL A 32 19.72 9.66 -27.44
N VAL A 33 19.52 8.34 -27.39
CA VAL A 33 19.72 7.51 -26.19
C VAL A 33 20.72 6.39 -26.45
N GLU A 34 21.43 5.96 -25.40
CA GLU A 34 22.27 4.77 -25.50
C GLU A 34 21.44 3.50 -25.66
N SER A 35 22.05 2.47 -26.28
CA SER A 35 21.44 1.15 -26.40
C SER A 35 21.08 0.56 -25.03
N ALA A 36 19.81 0.24 -24.83
CA ALA A 36 19.30 -0.38 -23.61
C ALA A 36 19.97 -1.73 -23.32
N PRO A 37 20.24 -2.06 -22.04
CA PRO A 37 20.86 -3.32 -21.64
C PRO A 37 20.00 -4.54 -22.05
N PRO A 38 20.60 -5.75 -22.12
CA PRO A 38 19.85 -6.98 -22.39
C PRO A 38 18.68 -7.18 -21.42
N ILE A 39 17.52 -7.52 -21.96
CA ILE A 39 16.29 -7.71 -21.22
C ILE A 39 16.18 -9.16 -20.73
N TRP A 40 15.72 -9.35 -19.49
CA TRP A 40 15.45 -10.66 -18.92
C TRP A 40 14.26 -10.57 -17.96
N GLY A 41 13.24 -11.39 -18.20
CA GLY A 41 12.02 -11.28 -17.41
C GLY A 41 10.97 -12.34 -17.72
N VAL A 42 9.85 -12.20 -17.02
CA VAL A 42 8.66 -13.02 -17.21
C VAL A 42 7.41 -12.15 -17.10
N ASP A 43 6.52 -12.30 -18.09
CA ASP A 43 5.20 -11.68 -18.09
C ASP A 43 4.14 -12.74 -17.79
N ILE A 44 3.26 -12.45 -16.86
CA ILE A 44 2.19 -13.32 -16.36
C ILE A 44 0.86 -12.60 -16.56
N LYS A 45 -0.07 -13.22 -17.29
CA LYS A 45 -1.43 -12.72 -17.46
C LYS A 45 -2.43 -13.71 -16.87
N CYS A 46 -3.24 -13.25 -15.94
CA CYS A 46 -4.24 -14.06 -15.25
C CYS A 46 -5.64 -13.78 -15.82
N GLY A 47 -6.39 -14.85 -16.10
CA GLY A 47 -7.76 -14.81 -16.63
C GLY A 47 -8.83 -14.58 -15.57
N LYS A 48 -9.98 -15.25 -15.74
CA LYS A 48 -11.15 -15.16 -14.85
C LYS A 48 -10.98 -16.04 -13.62
N GLY A 49 -11.66 -15.68 -12.53
CA GLY A 49 -11.59 -16.43 -11.28
C GLY A 49 -10.18 -16.43 -10.70
N THR A 50 -9.45 -15.34 -10.91
CA THR A 50 -8.09 -15.18 -10.39
C THR A 50 -8.16 -14.84 -8.91
N ASP A 51 -7.48 -15.63 -8.07
CA ASP A 51 -7.35 -15.42 -6.64
C ASP A 51 -5.88 -15.43 -6.20
N PHE A 52 -5.49 -14.40 -5.45
CA PHE A 52 -4.17 -14.21 -4.86
C PHE A 52 -4.24 -14.32 -3.34
N SER A 53 -4.14 -15.53 -2.81
CA SER A 53 -3.94 -15.76 -1.38
C SER A 53 -2.46 -15.62 -0.98
N TYR A 54 -2.14 -14.70 -0.07
CA TYR A 54 -0.82 -14.54 0.55
C TYR A 54 -0.94 -14.19 2.04
N GLY A 55 0.14 -14.31 2.80
CA GLY A 55 0.08 -14.09 4.25
C GLY A 55 1.36 -14.50 4.97
N PRO A 56 1.41 -14.33 6.31
CA PRO A 56 2.58 -14.69 7.11
C PRO A 56 3.04 -16.13 6.93
N TRP A 57 2.11 -17.09 6.79
CA TRP A 57 2.47 -18.49 6.62
C TRP A 57 3.21 -18.73 5.30
N ALA A 58 2.73 -18.11 4.21
CA ALA A 58 3.30 -18.25 2.88
C ALA A 58 4.66 -17.55 2.81
N ASP A 59 4.80 -16.38 3.44
CA ASP A 59 6.07 -15.66 3.53
C ASP A 59 7.13 -16.46 4.31
N ARG A 60 6.75 -17.14 5.40
CA ARG A 60 7.67 -18.05 6.12
C ARG A 60 8.15 -19.21 5.24
N GLN A 61 7.27 -19.81 4.44
CA GLN A 61 7.69 -20.87 3.50
C GLN A 61 8.60 -20.33 2.40
N ARG A 62 8.30 -19.14 1.87
CA ARG A 62 9.17 -18.44 0.93
C ARG A 62 10.55 -18.20 1.55
N ASP A 63 10.62 -17.68 2.78
CA ASP A 63 11.88 -17.43 3.48
C ASP A 63 12.71 -18.71 3.66
N HIS A 64 12.08 -19.84 4.01
CA HIS A 64 12.77 -21.14 4.07
C HIS A 64 13.35 -21.57 2.72
N LEU A 65 12.57 -21.45 1.64
CA LEU A 65 13.05 -21.76 0.28
C LEU A 65 14.20 -20.85 -0.13
N PHE A 66 14.08 -19.55 0.12
CA PHE A 66 15.11 -18.57 -0.19
C PHE A 66 16.39 -18.86 0.58
N ARG A 67 16.33 -19.15 1.89
CA ARG A 67 17.52 -19.52 2.67
C ARG A 67 18.15 -20.83 2.21
N PHE A 68 17.35 -21.77 1.70
CA PHE A 68 17.87 -23.04 1.19
C PHE A 68 18.63 -22.86 -0.13
N PHE A 69 18.04 -22.16 -1.10
CA PHE A 69 18.65 -21.97 -2.43
C PHE A 69 19.66 -20.82 -2.47
N PHE A 70 19.49 -19.81 -1.62
CA PHE A 70 20.29 -18.58 -1.56
C PHE A 70 20.64 -18.26 -0.10
N PRO A 71 21.45 -19.09 0.58
CA PRO A 71 21.81 -18.86 1.97
C PRO A 71 22.59 -17.54 2.13
N PRO A 72 22.31 -16.75 3.17
CA PRO A 72 23.10 -15.55 3.46
C PRO A 72 24.55 -15.94 3.76
N ASN A 73 25.49 -15.31 3.05
CA ASN A 73 26.92 -15.56 3.22
C ASN A 73 27.57 -14.62 4.26
N TYR A 74 26.80 -13.68 4.84
CA TYR A 74 27.23 -12.66 5.81
C TYR A 74 28.50 -11.90 5.39
N LYS A 75 28.66 -11.68 4.08
CA LYS A 75 29.76 -10.89 3.51
C LYS A 75 29.23 -9.61 2.92
N ASN A 76 30.09 -8.60 2.94
CA ASN A 76 29.83 -7.38 2.19
C ASN A 76 29.70 -7.71 0.71
N LEU A 77 28.77 -7.05 0.05
CA LEU A 77 28.56 -7.14 -1.37
C LEU A 77 29.70 -6.41 -2.10
N GLU A 78 30.10 -6.96 -3.25
CA GLU A 78 31.04 -6.31 -4.15
C GLU A 78 30.28 -5.63 -5.27
N VAL A 79 30.68 -4.40 -5.62
CA VAL A 79 30.11 -3.66 -6.74
C VAL A 79 30.37 -4.44 -8.02
N THR A 80 29.32 -4.67 -8.81
CA THR A 80 29.45 -5.41 -10.06
C THR A 80 30.34 -4.62 -11.04
N PRO A 81 31.44 -5.22 -11.54
CA PRO A 81 32.32 -4.54 -12.48
C PRO A 81 31.58 -4.20 -13.77
N GLN A 82 31.70 -2.94 -14.20
CA GLN A 82 31.15 -2.51 -15.49
C GLN A 82 31.88 -3.25 -16.63
N PRO A 83 31.14 -3.84 -17.59
CA PRO A 83 31.74 -4.60 -18.67
C PRO A 83 32.53 -3.68 -19.63
N LYS A 84 33.71 -4.12 -20.06
CA LYS A 84 34.58 -3.35 -20.96
C LYS A 84 34.21 -3.62 -22.42
N PRO A 85 34.60 -2.73 -23.35
CA PRO A 85 34.46 -3.03 -24.78
C PRO A 85 35.02 -4.41 -25.14
N GLY A 86 34.24 -5.20 -25.86
CA GLY A 86 34.55 -6.59 -26.21
C GLY A 86 34.08 -7.64 -25.19
N ASP A 87 33.71 -7.26 -23.97
CA ASP A 87 33.02 -8.17 -23.03
C ASP A 87 31.56 -8.37 -23.46
N ARG A 88 30.92 -9.43 -22.96
CA ARG A 88 29.47 -9.58 -23.10
C ARG A 88 28.75 -8.53 -22.26
N ARG A 89 27.71 -7.93 -22.84
CA ARG A 89 26.79 -7.05 -22.10
C ARG A 89 26.16 -7.82 -20.94
N GLN A 90 25.81 -7.13 -19.87
CA GLN A 90 25.26 -7.74 -18.65
C GLN A 90 23.81 -7.33 -18.44
N MET A 91 22.96 -8.31 -18.10
CA MET A 91 21.61 -8.04 -17.61
C MET A 91 21.67 -7.23 -16.31
N GLN A 92 20.81 -6.22 -16.20
CA GLN A 92 20.78 -5.32 -15.04
C GLN A 92 19.78 -5.77 -13.98
N SER A 93 18.66 -6.37 -14.40
CA SER A 93 17.57 -6.82 -13.55
C SER A 93 16.87 -8.04 -14.14
N PHE A 94 16.14 -8.74 -13.29
CA PHE A 94 15.09 -9.67 -13.68
C PHE A 94 13.74 -9.03 -13.37
N ASP A 95 12.93 -8.82 -14.41
CA ASP A 95 11.63 -8.17 -14.28
C ASP A 95 10.49 -9.19 -14.34
N ILE A 96 9.61 -9.14 -13.35
CA ILE A 96 8.39 -9.94 -13.29
C ILE A 96 7.22 -9.00 -13.46
N ARG A 97 6.41 -9.20 -14.49
CA ARG A 97 5.17 -8.44 -14.70
C ARG A 97 3.98 -9.36 -14.56
N LEU A 98 3.02 -8.98 -13.76
CA LEU A 98 1.79 -9.71 -13.53
C LEU A 98 0.61 -8.78 -13.76
N SER A 99 -0.38 -9.22 -14.53
CA SER A 99 -1.59 -8.45 -14.81
C SER A 99 -2.84 -9.31 -14.80
N THR A 100 -3.97 -8.71 -14.41
CA THR A 100 -5.28 -9.37 -14.43
C THR A 100 -6.08 -8.92 -15.64
N LEU A 101 -6.55 -9.88 -16.44
CA LEU A 101 -7.41 -9.62 -17.61
C LEU A 101 -8.88 -9.41 -17.21
N ASN A 102 -9.25 -9.85 -16.00
CA ASN A 102 -10.58 -9.79 -15.44
C ASN A 102 -10.50 -9.37 -13.96
N GLU A 103 -11.66 -9.23 -13.33
CA GLU A 103 -11.76 -9.08 -11.87
C GLU A 103 -11.04 -10.23 -11.16
N ALA A 104 -10.37 -9.88 -10.08
CA ALA A 104 -9.58 -10.80 -9.27
C ALA A 104 -9.73 -10.48 -7.79
N THR A 105 -9.35 -11.44 -6.96
CA THR A 105 -9.35 -11.31 -5.50
C THR A 105 -7.91 -11.40 -4.98
N ILE A 106 -7.60 -10.60 -3.95
CA ILE A 106 -6.36 -10.69 -3.18
C ILE A 106 -6.77 -10.88 -1.72
N ASP A 107 -6.32 -11.98 -1.14
CA ASP A 107 -6.57 -12.33 0.24
C ASP A 107 -5.27 -12.29 1.04
N ILE A 108 -5.21 -11.41 2.04
CA ILE A 108 -4.12 -11.36 3.01
C ILE A 108 -4.57 -12.13 4.26
N LEU A 109 -4.14 -13.39 4.36
CA LEU A 109 -4.57 -14.32 5.40
C LEU A 109 -3.56 -14.36 6.55
N PHE A 110 -4.03 -14.32 7.79
CA PHE A 110 -3.19 -14.47 8.99
C PHE A 110 -3.91 -15.25 10.07
N THR A 111 -3.16 -15.80 11.03
CA THR A 111 -3.73 -16.63 12.08
C THR A 111 -3.54 -16.00 13.45
N LYS A 112 -4.64 -15.87 14.19
CA LYS A 112 -4.64 -15.48 15.60
C LYS A 112 -5.47 -16.47 16.39
N ASN A 113 -4.95 -16.99 17.51
CA ASN A 113 -5.69 -17.89 18.41
C ASN A 113 -6.33 -19.12 17.71
N LYS A 114 -5.70 -19.65 16.66
CA LYS A 114 -6.20 -20.74 15.80
C LYS A 114 -7.40 -20.38 14.91
N GLU A 115 -7.75 -19.10 14.83
CA GLU A 115 -8.72 -18.57 13.88
C GLU A 115 -8.00 -17.89 12.71
N THR A 116 -8.51 -18.13 11.51
CA THR A 116 -8.02 -17.48 10.29
C THR A 116 -8.74 -16.16 10.12
N ASN A 117 -7.96 -15.08 10.08
CA ASN A 117 -8.42 -13.75 9.75
C ASN A 117 -7.90 -13.35 8.37
N ALA A 118 -8.58 -12.39 7.75
CA ALA A 118 -8.29 -12.00 6.38
C ALA A 118 -8.58 -10.53 6.12
N VAL A 119 -7.72 -9.91 5.31
CA VAL A 119 -8.09 -8.73 4.51
C VAL A 119 -8.43 -9.24 3.12
N HIS A 120 -9.69 -9.11 2.73
CA HIS A 120 -10.21 -9.52 1.42
C HIS A 120 -10.27 -8.30 0.51
N ILE A 121 -9.65 -8.37 -0.65
CA ILE A 121 -9.55 -7.25 -1.59
C ILE A 121 -10.04 -7.71 -2.95
N ASN A 122 -11.11 -7.11 -3.45
CA ASN A 122 -11.55 -7.26 -4.83
C ASN A 122 -10.89 -6.18 -5.69
N ILE A 123 -10.43 -6.56 -6.87
CA ILE A 123 -9.80 -5.65 -7.83
C ILE A 123 -10.38 -5.86 -9.22
N GLY A 124 -10.47 -4.78 -9.98
CA GLY A 124 -10.95 -4.74 -11.36
C GLY A 124 -9.92 -5.24 -12.38
N ALA A 125 -10.42 -5.50 -13.58
CA ALA A 125 -9.61 -5.86 -14.74
C ALA A 125 -8.59 -4.75 -15.08
N GLY A 126 -7.38 -5.15 -15.49
CA GLY A 126 -6.28 -4.23 -15.78
C GLY A 126 -5.40 -3.89 -14.58
N SER A 127 -5.71 -4.43 -13.39
CA SER A 127 -4.83 -4.33 -12.24
C SER A 127 -3.52 -5.09 -12.48
N TYR A 128 -2.40 -4.57 -11.98
CA TYR A 128 -1.09 -5.15 -12.25
C TYR A 128 -0.09 -4.98 -11.10
N LEU A 129 0.97 -5.78 -11.19
CA LEU A 129 2.12 -5.85 -10.31
C LEU A 129 3.37 -6.01 -11.17
N GLU A 130 4.40 -5.21 -10.91
CA GLU A 130 5.72 -5.31 -11.51
C GLU A 130 6.74 -5.44 -10.39
N VAL A 131 7.62 -6.43 -10.49
CA VAL A 131 8.73 -6.65 -9.56
C VAL A 131 10.02 -6.59 -10.35
N THR A 132 10.88 -5.64 -10.01
CA THR A 132 12.24 -5.52 -10.54
C THR A 132 13.21 -6.04 -9.49
N LEU A 133 13.78 -7.20 -9.76
CA LEU A 133 14.84 -7.79 -8.95
C LEU A 133 16.19 -7.37 -9.55
N PRO A 134 17.04 -6.62 -8.81
CA PRO A 134 18.33 -6.21 -9.33
C PRO A 134 19.24 -7.43 -9.52
N TRP A 135 19.91 -7.49 -10.66
CA TRP A 135 20.90 -8.53 -10.99
C TRP A 135 22.34 -8.04 -10.87
N ILE A 136 22.52 -6.75 -10.59
CA ILE A 136 23.80 -6.11 -10.35
C ILE A 136 23.80 -5.34 -9.03
N VAL A 137 24.99 -5.11 -8.51
CA VAL A 137 25.24 -4.33 -7.30
C VAL A 137 25.91 -3.01 -7.69
N LEU A 138 25.31 -1.90 -7.31
CA LEU A 138 25.80 -0.53 -7.53
C LEU A 138 26.67 -0.07 -6.35
N GLN A 139 27.24 1.13 -6.45
CA GLN A 139 28.12 1.70 -5.41
C GLN A 139 27.41 1.92 -4.07
N ASP A 140 26.08 2.09 -4.08
CA ASP A 140 25.24 2.22 -2.89
C ASP A 140 24.58 0.90 -2.48
N GLY A 141 24.83 -0.20 -3.20
CA GLY A 141 24.19 -1.50 -2.99
C GLY A 141 23.18 -1.83 -4.07
N TYR A 142 22.04 -2.42 -3.70
CA TYR A 142 20.98 -2.73 -4.66
C TYR A 142 19.59 -2.45 -4.08
N THR A 143 18.61 -2.24 -4.96
CA THR A 143 17.24 -1.94 -4.55
C THR A 143 16.27 -2.85 -5.28
N THR A 144 15.54 -3.66 -4.54
CA THR A 144 14.37 -4.36 -5.07
C THR A 144 13.22 -3.37 -5.16
N LYS A 145 12.59 -3.28 -6.33
CA LYS A 145 11.44 -2.40 -6.56
C LYS A 145 10.22 -3.24 -6.90
N ILE A 146 9.12 -2.95 -6.22
CA ILE A 146 7.80 -3.49 -6.53
C ILE A 146 6.89 -2.31 -6.83
N THR A 147 6.22 -2.32 -7.97
CA THR A 147 5.25 -1.27 -8.33
C THR A 147 3.99 -1.91 -8.85
N GLY A 148 2.86 -1.23 -8.71
CA GLY A 148 1.63 -1.72 -9.31
C GLY A 148 0.49 -0.77 -9.11
N GLN A 149 -0.64 -1.15 -9.70
CA GLN A 149 -1.88 -0.41 -9.60
C GLN A 149 -3.03 -1.38 -9.46
N LEU A 150 -3.86 -1.15 -8.46
CA LEU A 150 -5.13 -1.87 -8.25
C LEU A 150 -6.25 -0.94 -8.73
N LEU A 151 -7.09 -1.43 -9.64
CA LEU A 151 -8.23 -0.70 -10.18
C LEU A 151 -9.50 -1.14 -9.46
N HIS A 152 -10.44 -0.22 -9.26
CA HIS A 152 -11.74 -0.48 -8.62
C HIS A 152 -11.61 -1.32 -7.34
N LEU A 153 -10.70 -0.91 -6.45
CA LEU A 153 -10.39 -1.63 -5.24
C LEU A 153 -11.57 -1.58 -4.26
N GLU A 154 -11.94 -2.74 -3.73
CA GLU A 154 -12.85 -2.90 -2.60
C GLU A 154 -12.22 -3.83 -1.57
N ALA A 155 -11.82 -3.29 -0.42
CA ALA A 155 -11.19 -4.00 0.66
C ALA A 155 -12.13 -4.14 1.86
N THR A 156 -12.17 -5.35 2.41
CA THR A 156 -12.91 -5.71 3.62
C THR A 156 -12.02 -6.52 4.57
N THR A 157 -12.38 -6.54 5.85
CA THR A 157 -11.75 -7.37 6.87
C THR A 157 -12.69 -8.48 7.34
N SER A 158 -12.13 -9.52 7.96
CA SER A 158 -12.90 -10.58 8.64
C SER A 158 -13.56 -10.15 9.95
N LEU A 159 -13.45 -8.87 10.35
CA LEU A 159 -14.14 -8.34 11.53
C LEU A 159 -15.66 -8.31 11.31
N GLN A 160 -16.42 -8.17 12.42
CA GLN A 160 -17.87 -7.95 12.33
C GLN A 160 -18.19 -6.67 11.54
N TYR A 161 -17.42 -5.61 11.78
CA TYR A 161 -17.41 -4.43 10.92
C TYR A 161 -16.45 -4.66 9.74
N ARG A 162 -17.02 -5.04 8.59
CA ARG A 162 -16.22 -5.55 7.46
C ARG A 162 -15.56 -4.47 6.61
N SER A 163 -16.21 -3.33 6.39
CA SER A 163 -15.74 -2.32 5.43
C SER A 163 -14.39 -1.73 5.86
N LEU A 164 -13.42 -1.71 4.95
CA LEU A 164 -12.09 -1.13 5.19
C LEU A 164 -11.77 0.01 4.24
N ALA A 165 -11.79 -0.24 2.92
CA ALA A 165 -11.46 0.78 1.94
C ALA A 165 -12.09 0.49 0.58
N GLU A 166 -12.43 1.55 -0.16
CA GLU A 166 -12.86 1.50 -1.55
C GLU A 166 -12.09 2.58 -2.33
N SER A 167 -11.63 2.32 -3.55
CA SER A 167 -11.03 3.38 -4.39
C SER A 167 -11.18 3.10 -5.89
N GLU A 168 -11.16 4.15 -6.73
CA GLU A 168 -11.11 3.96 -8.18
C GLU A 168 -9.75 3.41 -8.63
N THR A 169 -8.67 3.94 -8.05
CA THR A 169 -7.32 3.43 -8.24
C THR A 169 -6.57 3.42 -6.92
N LEU A 170 -5.66 2.47 -6.76
CA LEU A 170 -4.64 2.45 -5.71
C LEU A 170 -3.30 2.06 -6.34
N GLU A 171 -2.44 3.04 -6.54
CA GLU A 171 -1.05 2.83 -6.95
C GLU A 171 -0.20 2.52 -5.71
N TYR A 172 0.73 1.59 -5.85
CA TYR A 172 1.66 1.25 -4.77
C TYR A 172 3.08 1.10 -5.30
N THR A 173 4.04 1.50 -4.48
CA THR A 173 5.47 1.33 -4.73
C THR A 173 6.14 0.86 -3.44
N VAL A 174 6.83 -0.28 -3.52
CA VAL A 174 7.73 -0.77 -2.47
C VAL A 174 9.16 -0.68 -2.99
N LYS A 175 10.05 -0.08 -2.21
CA LYS A 175 11.50 -0.09 -2.49
C LYS A 175 12.22 -0.66 -1.27
N CYS A 176 12.91 -1.77 -1.45
CA CYS A 176 13.75 -2.35 -0.40
C CYS A 176 15.21 -2.16 -0.79
N HIS A 177 15.88 -1.18 -0.17
CA HIS A 177 17.28 -0.88 -0.42
C HIS A 177 18.19 -1.67 0.53
N TYR A 178 19.20 -2.31 -0.03
CA TYR A 178 20.19 -3.13 0.67
C TYR A 178 21.59 -2.54 0.40
N PRO A 179 22.29 -2.04 1.43
CA PRO A 179 23.62 -1.46 1.29
C PRO A 179 24.69 -2.53 1.04
N LEU A 180 25.90 -2.10 0.64
CA LEU A 180 27.03 -3.00 0.42
C LEU A 180 27.46 -3.76 1.68
N VAL A 181 27.44 -3.09 2.84
CA VAL A 181 27.82 -3.70 4.11
C VAL A 181 26.65 -4.54 4.63
N TRP A 182 26.87 -5.83 4.85
CA TRP A 182 25.78 -6.81 5.01
C TRP A 182 24.86 -6.56 6.22
N ASN A 183 25.39 -5.98 7.30
CA ASN A 183 24.66 -5.65 8.52
C ASN A 183 24.40 -4.14 8.68
N HIS A 184 24.58 -3.37 7.62
CA HIS A 184 24.33 -1.94 7.65
C HIS A 184 22.82 -1.65 7.57
N HIS A 185 22.45 -0.45 8.01
CA HIS A 185 21.08 0.03 8.01
C HIS A 185 20.45 -0.05 6.62
N GLN A 186 19.27 -0.68 6.56
CA GLN A 186 18.45 -0.81 5.35
C GLN A 186 17.30 0.21 5.36
N CYS A 187 17.02 0.81 4.20
CA CYS A 187 15.91 1.75 4.05
C CYS A 187 14.85 1.14 3.14
N TRP A 188 13.68 0.85 3.72
CA TRP A 188 12.55 0.30 3.00
C TRP A 188 11.44 1.34 2.92
N GLN A 189 10.82 1.49 1.75
CA GLN A 189 9.82 2.52 1.50
C GLN A 189 8.56 1.87 0.95
N LEU A 190 7.41 2.22 1.52
CA LEU A 190 6.09 1.89 1.02
C LEU A 190 5.35 3.19 0.71
N SER A 191 5.03 3.40 -0.56
CA SER A 191 4.23 4.53 -1.01
C SER A 191 2.92 4.03 -1.60
N LEU A 192 1.81 4.52 -1.07
CA LEU A 192 0.45 4.22 -1.52
C LEU A 192 -0.17 5.53 -2.03
N THR A 193 -0.76 5.51 -3.21
CA THR A 193 -1.48 6.65 -3.79
C THR A 193 -2.86 6.20 -4.28
N GLY A 194 -3.90 6.62 -3.56
CA GLY A 194 -5.29 6.31 -3.90
C GLY A 194 -6.01 7.49 -4.52
N CYS A 195 -6.91 7.24 -5.46
CA CYS A 195 -7.81 8.26 -6.02
C CYS A 195 -9.26 7.90 -5.74
N LYS A 196 -10.08 8.91 -5.38
CA LYS A 196 -11.52 8.74 -5.11
C LYS A 196 -11.76 7.63 -4.11
N ALA A 197 -11.10 7.79 -2.97
CA ALA A 197 -10.96 6.77 -1.94
C ALA A 197 -11.94 6.99 -0.78
N THR A 198 -12.61 5.94 -0.36
CA THR A 198 -13.47 5.92 0.83
C THR A 198 -12.88 4.93 1.82
N THR A 199 -12.38 5.40 2.95
CA THR A 199 -11.76 4.55 3.99
C THR A 199 -12.64 4.52 5.22
N HIS A 200 -12.83 3.34 5.79
CA HIS A 200 -13.61 3.12 6.99
C HIS A 200 -12.69 2.78 8.17
N LEU A 201 -12.70 3.61 9.20
CA LEU A 201 -11.86 3.43 10.37
C LEU A 201 -12.70 3.24 11.63
N VAL A 202 -12.48 2.12 12.33
CA VAL A 202 -13.05 1.80 13.63
C VAL A 202 -11.93 1.34 14.56
N TYR A 203 -12.11 1.49 15.87
CA TYR A 203 -11.07 1.18 16.86
C TYR A 203 -10.55 -0.27 16.74
N THR A 204 -11.43 -1.23 16.47
CA THR A 204 -11.07 -2.65 16.33
C THR A 204 -10.09 -2.95 15.19
N HIS A 205 -9.92 -2.04 14.22
CA HIS A 205 -8.87 -2.17 13.20
C HIS A 205 -7.47 -2.12 13.82
N VAL A 206 -7.26 -1.40 14.93
CA VAL A 206 -5.95 -1.29 15.59
C VAL A 206 -5.47 -2.67 16.02
N ASP A 207 -6.29 -3.39 16.80
CA ASP A 207 -5.96 -4.73 17.29
C ASP A 207 -5.80 -5.72 16.13
N PHE A 208 -6.67 -5.62 15.12
CA PHE A 208 -6.64 -6.48 13.93
C PHE A 208 -5.32 -6.36 13.14
N PHE A 209 -4.88 -5.13 12.85
CA PHE A 209 -3.62 -4.92 12.12
C PHE A 209 -2.40 -5.17 12.99
N GLN A 210 -2.47 -4.93 14.30
CA GLN A 210 -1.41 -5.33 15.22
C GLN A 210 -1.24 -6.85 15.23
N ASP A 211 -2.34 -7.61 15.22
CA ASP A 211 -2.29 -9.08 15.13
C ASP A 211 -1.75 -9.58 13.79
N LEU A 212 -2.11 -8.93 12.68
CA LEU A 212 -1.52 -9.21 11.37
C LEU A 212 0.00 -9.02 11.38
N VAL A 213 0.47 -7.85 11.86
CA VAL A 213 1.91 -7.53 11.94
C VAL A 213 2.63 -8.52 12.87
N ASN A 214 2.05 -8.86 14.01
CA ASN A 214 2.64 -9.82 14.95
C ASN A 214 2.74 -11.24 14.37
N ASP A 215 1.79 -11.68 13.54
CA ASP A 215 1.88 -12.99 12.91
C ASP A 215 2.88 -12.99 11.74
N TRP A 216 3.05 -11.85 11.07
CA TRP A 216 4.03 -11.61 10.00
C TRP A 216 5.46 -11.50 10.52
N ALA A 217 5.64 -10.91 11.71
CA ALA A 217 6.92 -10.80 12.36
C ALA A 217 7.49 -12.19 12.71
N SER A 218 8.83 -12.30 12.70
CA SER A 218 9.48 -13.56 13.07
C SER A 218 9.17 -13.91 14.53
N LYS A 219 8.71 -15.15 14.75
CA LYS A 219 8.54 -15.73 16.09
C LYS A 219 9.83 -16.38 16.62
N SER A 220 10.92 -16.31 15.85
CA SER A 220 12.23 -16.80 16.30
C SER A 220 12.72 -15.97 17.48
N ARG A 221 13.55 -16.57 18.34
CA ARG A 221 14.25 -15.80 19.37
C ARG A 221 15.09 -14.71 18.69
N PRO A 222 15.00 -13.45 19.13
CA PRO A 222 15.85 -12.38 18.65
C PRO A 222 17.32 -12.77 18.82
N ASP A 223 18.12 -12.61 17.76
CA ASP A 223 19.54 -12.93 17.76
C ASP A 223 20.35 -11.70 17.33
N ILE A 224 21.24 -11.26 18.22
CA ILE A 224 22.10 -10.11 17.99
C ILE A 224 23.09 -10.35 16.85
N LEU A 225 23.51 -11.59 16.60
CA LEU A 225 24.46 -11.92 15.53
C LEU A 225 23.87 -11.75 14.14
N HIS A 226 22.54 -11.82 14.03
CA HIS A 226 21.79 -11.68 12.79
C HIS A 226 20.98 -10.39 12.75
N PHE A 227 21.16 -9.50 13.73
CA PHE A 227 20.47 -8.23 13.76
C PHE A 227 21.00 -7.31 12.66
N VAL A 228 20.10 -6.90 11.77
CA VAL A 228 20.36 -5.89 10.75
C VAL A 228 19.33 -4.78 10.94
N PRO A 229 19.75 -3.54 11.22
CA PRO A 229 18.83 -2.45 11.47
C PRO A 229 18.14 -2.05 10.17
N TYR A 230 16.85 -1.70 10.24
CA TYR A 230 16.11 -1.22 9.08
C TYR A 230 15.06 -0.20 9.47
N THR A 231 14.65 0.63 8.52
CA THR A 231 13.54 1.58 8.71
C THR A 231 12.56 1.47 7.56
N TRP A 232 11.29 1.26 7.91
CA TRP A 232 10.18 1.41 6.97
C TRP A 232 9.73 2.86 6.96
N LYS A 233 9.73 3.48 5.79
CA LYS A 233 9.10 4.78 5.54
C LYS A 233 7.79 4.54 4.83
N ILE A 234 6.67 4.85 5.47
CA ILE A 234 5.33 4.59 4.95
C ILE A 234 4.68 5.92 4.63
N SER A 235 4.18 6.05 3.40
CA SER A 235 3.46 7.24 2.93
C SER A 235 2.17 6.83 2.22
N LEU A 236 1.05 7.40 2.63
CA LEU A 236 -0.27 7.22 2.04
C LEU A 236 -0.78 8.57 1.55
N LEU A 237 -1.00 8.70 0.25
CA LEU A 237 -1.59 9.87 -0.38
C LEU A 237 -2.94 9.51 -0.96
N LEU A 238 -4.02 10.10 -0.45
CA LEU A 238 -5.36 9.96 -1.02
C LEU A 238 -5.76 11.26 -1.70
N LYS A 239 -6.07 11.20 -3.00
CA LYS A 239 -6.64 12.30 -3.78
C LYS A 239 -8.14 12.11 -3.85
N GLU A 240 -8.90 13.15 -3.55
CA GLU A 240 -10.36 13.12 -3.46
C GLU A 240 -10.80 11.98 -2.53
N CYS A 241 -10.78 12.21 -1.22
CA CYS A 241 -10.99 11.14 -0.24
C CYS A 241 -12.11 11.45 0.75
N GLU A 242 -12.72 10.39 1.27
CA GLU A 242 -13.56 10.46 2.45
C GLU A 242 -13.17 9.37 3.46
N VAL A 243 -12.80 9.79 4.67
CA VAL A 243 -12.48 8.91 5.79
C VAL A 243 -13.68 8.87 6.72
N VAL A 244 -14.38 7.75 6.75
CA VAL A 244 -15.60 7.54 7.53
C VAL A 244 -15.28 6.77 8.80
N THR A 245 -15.80 7.24 9.92
CA THR A 245 -15.74 6.55 11.21
C THR A 245 -17.12 6.51 11.86
N VAL A 246 -17.28 5.67 12.87
CA VAL A 246 -18.53 5.52 13.64
C VAL A 246 -18.42 6.36 14.91
N SER A 247 -19.50 7.06 15.24
CA SER A 247 -19.60 8.01 16.36
C SER A 247 -20.69 7.63 17.36
N ASN A 248 -20.94 6.33 17.50
CA ASN A 248 -21.94 5.80 18.41
C ASN A 248 -21.51 5.97 19.86
N GLN A 249 -22.50 6.09 20.75
CA GLN A 249 -22.23 6.08 22.19
C GLN A 249 -21.64 4.73 22.61
N TYR A 250 -20.68 4.78 23.54
CA TYR A 250 -19.98 3.60 24.09
C TYR A 250 -19.23 2.75 23.05
N ASN A 251 -18.98 3.29 21.84
CA ASN A 251 -18.38 2.56 20.72
C ASN A 251 -19.13 1.25 20.36
N TRP A 252 -20.42 1.14 20.69
CA TRP A 252 -21.24 0.03 20.20
C TRP A 252 -21.50 0.25 18.71
N ILE A 253 -21.02 -0.65 17.86
CA ILE A 253 -21.25 -0.59 16.41
C ILE A 253 -22.29 -1.63 16.02
N ASP A 254 -23.41 -1.20 15.44
CA ASP A 254 -24.38 -2.10 14.86
C ASP A 254 -23.85 -2.65 13.53
N CYS A 255 -23.55 -3.95 13.51
CA CYS A 255 -23.07 -4.66 12.32
C CYS A 255 -24.16 -5.55 11.71
N SER A 256 -25.44 -5.31 12.04
CA SER A 256 -26.56 -6.03 11.43
C SER A 256 -26.62 -5.77 9.91
N SER A 257 -26.96 -6.80 9.13
CA SER A 257 -26.78 -6.77 7.67
C SER A 257 -27.87 -6.02 6.90
N THR A 258 -29.00 -5.69 7.54
CA THR A 258 -30.18 -5.16 6.83
C THR A 258 -30.47 -3.69 7.12
N ASN A 259 -30.19 -3.17 8.32
CA ASN A 259 -30.42 -1.77 8.67
C ASN A 259 -29.47 -1.32 9.79
N GLN A 260 -28.25 -0.92 9.44
CA GLN A 260 -27.28 -0.47 10.43
C GLN A 260 -27.71 0.87 11.03
N GLU A 261 -27.88 0.92 12.34
CA GLU A 261 -28.29 2.12 13.07
C GLU A 261 -27.08 2.88 13.66
N ASN A 262 -26.09 3.16 12.81
CA ASN A 262 -24.85 3.83 13.21
C ASN A 262 -24.87 5.33 12.91
N ASN A 263 -24.48 6.14 13.90
CA ASN A 263 -24.06 7.52 13.70
C ASN A 263 -22.67 7.52 13.04
N HIS A 264 -22.50 8.30 11.98
CA HIS A 264 -21.22 8.39 11.28
C HIS A 264 -20.67 9.81 11.28
N VAL A 265 -19.35 9.90 11.42
CA VAL A 265 -18.59 11.12 11.15
C VAL A 265 -17.65 10.81 10.02
N ALA A 266 -17.54 11.71 9.06
CA ALA A 266 -16.63 11.58 7.94
C ALA A 266 -15.77 12.84 7.78
N PHE A 267 -14.52 12.65 7.38
CA PHE A 267 -13.62 13.71 6.95
C PHE A 267 -13.41 13.58 5.45
N CYS A 268 -13.84 14.58 4.68
CA CYS A 268 -13.78 14.57 3.23
C CYS A 268 -12.85 15.68 2.75
N GLY A 269 -11.86 15.35 1.93
CA GLY A 269 -10.84 16.29 1.48
C GLY A 269 -10.44 16.05 0.03
N ASP A 270 -9.87 17.08 -0.58
CA ASP A 270 -9.32 16.98 -1.94
C ASP A 270 -7.96 16.24 -1.91
N LEU A 271 -7.25 16.32 -0.78
CA LEU A 271 -6.01 15.61 -0.53
C LEU A 271 -5.91 15.20 0.95
N LEU A 272 -5.42 13.99 1.20
CA LEU A 272 -4.98 13.51 2.50
C LEU A 272 -3.61 12.86 2.34
N ASP A 273 -2.59 13.39 2.99
CA ASP A 273 -1.25 12.83 3.10
C ASP A 273 -1.02 12.34 4.53
N VAL A 274 -0.70 11.06 4.67
CA VAL A 274 -0.31 10.43 5.93
C VAL A 274 1.06 9.80 5.76
N SER A 275 2.03 10.21 6.58
CA SER A 275 3.37 9.62 6.55
C SER A 275 3.91 9.34 7.95
N PHE A 276 4.62 8.22 8.09
CA PHE A 276 5.27 7.82 9.33
C PHE A 276 6.41 6.84 9.05
N ASP A 277 7.37 6.81 9.96
CA ASP A 277 8.49 5.89 9.91
C ASP A 277 8.35 4.84 11.01
N LEU A 278 8.67 3.58 10.72
CA LEU A 278 8.86 2.51 11.69
C LEU A 278 10.37 2.21 11.80
N PRO A 279 11.07 2.77 12.80
CA PRO A 279 12.52 2.64 12.94
C PRO A 279 12.92 1.40 13.77
N PHE A 280 13.18 0.28 13.10
CA PHE A 280 13.72 -0.94 13.72
C PHE A 280 15.26 -0.89 13.75
N ILE A 281 15.80 0.13 14.41
CA ILE A 281 17.24 0.45 14.39
C ILE A 281 18.00 -0.10 15.61
N ASP A 282 17.29 -0.31 16.72
CA ASP A 282 17.85 -0.84 17.96
C ASP A 282 17.47 -2.31 18.14
N PHE A 283 18.37 -3.09 18.74
CA PHE A 283 18.09 -4.47 19.10
C PHE A 283 17.31 -4.52 20.41
N LEU A 284 16.04 -4.94 20.35
CA LEU A 284 15.13 -5.02 21.51
C LEU A 284 14.98 -3.69 22.28
N PRO A 285 14.49 -2.62 21.61
CA PRO A 285 14.22 -1.37 22.29
C PRO A 285 13.08 -1.54 23.29
N ASP A 286 13.19 -0.86 24.44
CA ASP A 286 12.10 -0.82 25.43
C ASP A 286 10.88 -0.03 24.92
N ILE A 287 11.10 0.96 24.06
CA ILE A 287 10.08 1.86 23.51
C ILE A 287 10.44 2.20 22.07
N ILE A 288 9.46 2.15 21.16
CA ILE A 288 9.61 2.63 19.78
C ILE A 288 8.79 3.92 19.59
N PRO A 289 9.44 5.09 19.46
CA PRO A 289 8.74 6.34 19.23
C PRO A 289 8.25 6.43 17.78
N LEU A 290 6.94 6.46 17.60
CA LEU A 290 6.26 6.64 16.33
C LEU A 290 5.77 8.07 16.18
N LYS A 291 6.11 8.68 15.05
CA LYS A 291 5.66 10.02 14.69
C LYS A 291 4.86 9.94 13.40
N ILE A 292 3.56 10.18 13.53
CA ILE A 292 2.62 10.17 12.41
C ILE A 292 2.32 11.61 12.02
N TRP A 293 2.57 11.92 10.76
CA TRP A 293 2.23 13.19 10.15
C TRP A 293 0.98 13.01 9.30
N ILE A 294 0.02 13.90 9.49
CA ILE A 294 -1.24 13.91 8.75
C ILE A 294 -1.45 15.32 8.23
N GLN A 295 -1.61 15.48 6.91
CA GLN A 295 -1.95 16.73 6.26
C GLN A 295 -3.17 16.53 5.38
N GLY A 296 -4.16 17.41 5.49
CA GLY A 296 -5.36 17.39 4.68
C GLY A 296 -5.60 18.74 4.01
N GLU A 297 -6.08 18.72 2.77
CA GLU A 297 -6.44 19.91 1.99
C GLU A 297 -7.94 19.94 1.70
N ALA A 298 -8.52 21.14 1.83
CA ALA A 298 -9.94 21.40 1.70
C ALA A 298 -10.80 20.38 2.47
N VAL A 299 -10.53 20.21 3.76
CA VAL A 299 -11.19 19.20 4.59
C VAL A 299 -12.54 19.70 5.09
N ASP A 300 -13.59 18.94 4.83
CA ASP A 300 -14.90 19.07 5.44
C ASP A 300 -15.12 17.93 6.43
N MET A 301 -15.71 18.22 7.58
CA MET A 301 -16.26 17.17 8.46
C MET A 301 -17.77 17.12 8.25
N SER A 302 -18.27 15.94 7.90
CA SER A 302 -19.68 15.66 7.68
C SER A 302 -20.20 14.68 8.72
N LEU A 303 -21.42 14.89 9.19
CA LEU A 303 -22.11 14.06 10.17
C LEU A 303 -23.31 13.40 9.50
N TYR A 304 -23.55 12.14 9.84
CA TYR A 304 -24.76 11.41 9.50
C TYR A 304 -25.35 10.77 10.75
N LEU A 305 -26.65 10.98 10.94
CA LEU A 305 -27.44 10.34 11.99
C LEU A 305 -28.48 9.43 11.32
N PRO A 306 -28.64 8.17 11.74
CA PRO A 306 -29.63 7.25 11.17
C PRO A 306 -31.05 7.72 11.49
N GLU A 307 -32.05 7.20 10.77
CA GLU A 307 -33.44 7.64 10.88
C GLU A 307 -34.04 7.47 12.29
N VAL A 308 -33.58 6.46 13.02
CA VAL A 308 -33.98 6.19 14.40
C VAL A 308 -33.47 7.22 15.41
N ASN A 309 -32.45 8.01 15.05
CA ASN A 309 -31.88 8.99 15.96
C ASN A 309 -32.77 10.23 16.02
N THR A 310 -33.34 10.51 17.19
CA THR A 310 -34.25 11.65 17.42
C THR A 310 -33.63 13.00 17.09
N SER A 311 -32.30 13.11 17.12
CA SER A 311 -31.57 14.34 16.76
C SER A 311 -31.43 14.56 15.26
N ARG A 312 -31.73 13.56 14.40
CA ARG A 312 -31.60 13.66 12.94
C ARG A 312 -32.43 14.82 12.38
N LEU A 313 -33.71 14.91 12.76
CA LEU A 313 -34.61 15.97 12.26
C LEU A 313 -34.14 17.36 12.69
N LEU A 314 -33.60 17.48 13.92
CA LEU A 314 -33.01 18.73 14.41
C LEU A 314 -31.77 19.11 13.60
N LEU A 315 -30.86 18.17 13.37
CA LEU A 315 -29.64 18.39 12.58
C LEU A 315 -29.96 18.87 11.16
N LEU A 316 -30.88 18.18 10.46
CA LEU A 316 -31.31 18.55 9.11
C LEU A 316 -32.03 19.91 9.09
N SER A 317 -32.84 20.21 10.10
CA SER A 317 -33.51 21.51 10.23
C SER A 317 -32.51 22.63 10.49
N ILE A 318 -31.47 22.39 11.28
CA ILE A 318 -30.38 23.35 11.49
C ILE A 318 -29.64 23.59 10.18
N ASP A 319 -29.18 22.56 9.47
CA ASP A 319 -28.46 22.73 8.20
C ASP A 319 -29.27 23.51 7.17
N LYS A 320 -30.57 23.21 7.04
CA LYS A 320 -31.47 23.91 6.11
C LYS A 320 -31.68 25.38 6.44
N ASN A 321 -31.73 25.73 7.72
CA ASN A 321 -32.06 27.09 8.18
C ASN A 321 -30.83 27.92 8.59
N MET A 322 -29.67 27.29 8.73
CA MET A 322 -28.44 27.96 9.13
C MET A 322 -27.95 28.85 7.99
N LYS A 323 -28.03 30.16 8.21
CA LYS A 323 -27.41 31.16 7.33
C LYS A 323 -25.91 31.22 7.62
N LEU A 324 -25.15 30.30 7.03
CA LEU A 324 -23.70 30.31 7.16
C LEU A 324 -23.11 31.56 6.51
N VAL A 325 -22.20 32.22 7.23
CA VAL A 325 -21.33 33.26 6.68
C VAL A 325 -20.49 32.61 5.58
N SER A 326 -20.31 33.33 4.46
CA SER A 326 -19.96 32.87 3.11
C SER A 326 -18.58 32.22 2.89
N ASN A 327 -18.09 31.37 3.80
CA ASN A 327 -16.74 30.78 3.74
C ASN A 327 -16.70 29.26 3.50
N ARG A 328 -17.81 28.60 3.17
CA ARG A 328 -17.73 27.22 2.66
C ARG A 328 -17.03 27.25 1.29
N THR A 329 -15.98 26.44 1.12
CA THR A 329 -15.32 26.23 -0.17
C THR A 329 -16.38 25.86 -1.21
N LYS A 330 -16.65 26.77 -2.16
CA LYS A 330 -17.78 26.71 -3.11
C LYS A 330 -17.61 25.64 -4.22
N ALA A 331 -16.50 24.92 -4.26
CA ALA A 331 -16.26 23.88 -5.26
C ALA A 331 -17.05 22.61 -4.90
N SER A 332 -17.66 21.98 -5.91
CA SER A 332 -18.25 20.64 -5.77
C SER A 332 -17.13 19.64 -5.51
N LYS A 333 -16.98 19.21 -4.25
CA LYS A 333 -16.02 18.16 -3.88
C LYS A 333 -16.55 16.79 -4.24
N TRP A 334 -15.63 15.87 -4.57
CA TRP A 334 -15.99 14.47 -4.76
C TRP A 334 -16.49 13.85 -3.45
N ARG A 335 -17.61 13.12 -3.52
CA ARG A 335 -18.24 12.41 -2.39
C ARG A 335 -18.85 11.11 -2.92
N ARG A 336 -18.55 9.97 -2.29
CA ARG A 336 -19.16 8.68 -2.64
C ARG A 336 -20.31 8.38 -1.69
N LYS A 337 -20.05 8.32 -0.38
CA LYS A 337 -21.05 8.09 0.67
C LYS A 337 -21.57 9.39 1.28
N CYS A 338 -20.72 10.41 1.43
CA CYS A 338 -21.07 11.62 2.19
C CYS A 338 -21.91 12.62 1.38
N VAL A 339 -23.06 12.16 0.85
CA VAL A 339 -23.93 12.92 -0.05
C VAL A 339 -25.09 13.55 0.71
N LYS A 340 -25.33 14.86 0.50
CA LYS A 340 -26.39 15.61 1.19
C LYS A 340 -27.79 15.05 0.96
N SER A 341 -28.10 14.57 -0.24
CA SER A 341 -29.39 13.95 -0.55
C SER A 341 -29.65 12.66 0.24
N GLN A 342 -28.60 12.02 0.76
CA GLN A 342 -28.69 10.85 1.63
C GLN A 342 -28.76 11.22 3.13
N GLY A 343 -28.80 12.52 3.46
CA GLY A 343 -28.92 13.01 4.83
C GLY A 343 -27.60 13.26 5.55
N TRP A 344 -26.48 13.34 4.83
CA TRP A 344 -25.22 13.83 5.37
C TRP A 344 -25.23 15.36 5.47
N VAL A 345 -24.68 15.87 6.58
CA VAL A 345 -24.63 17.31 6.87
C VAL A 345 -23.19 17.72 7.11
N ASP A 346 -22.69 18.70 6.35
CA ASP A 346 -21.37 19.28 6.62
C ASP A 346 -21.46 20.13 7.89
N CYS A 347 -20.62 19.84 8.89
CA CYS A 347 -20.61 20.56 10.16
C CYS A 347 -19.43 21.53 10.27
N TRP A 348 -18.31 21.23 9.62
CA TRP A 348 -17.07 22.00 9.69
C TRP A 348 -16.32 21.92 8.36
N SER A 349 -15.55 22.97 8.04
CA SER A 349 -14.77 23.07 6.80
C SER A 349 -13.55 23.94 7.03
N VAL A 350 -12.39 23.49 6.55
CA VAL A 350 -11.11 24.20 6.65
C VAL A 350 -10.26 24.00 5.40
N PRO A 351 -9.48 25.00 4.98
CA PRO A 351 -8.66 24.88 3.78
C PRO A 351 -7.49 23.92 3.95
N ILE A 352 -6.87 23.87 5.15
CA ILE A 352 -5.72 23.01 5.45
C ILE A 352 -5.85 22.52 6.89
N VAL A 353 -5.55 21.23 7.10
CA VAL A 353 -5.34 20.61 8.41
C VAL A 353 -3.94 20.02 8.42
N ALA A 354 -3.18 20.25 9.48
CA ALA A 354 -1.91 19.58 9.71
C ALA A 354 -1.85 19.10 11.16
N LEU A 355 -1.55 17.81 11.35
CA LEU A 355 -1.50 17.15 12.64
C LEU A 355 -0.21 16.32 12.74
N SER A 356 0.43 16.38 13.91
CA SER A 356 1.54 15.48 14.27
C SER A 356 1.15 14.70 15.51
N VAL A 357 0.96 13.40 15.35
CA VAL A 357 0.68 12.49 16.47
C VAL A 357 1.98 11.81 16.86
N ARG A 358 2.32 11.87 18.14
CA ARG A 358 3.42 11.09 18.71
C ARG A 358 2.82 9.96 19.53
N TYR A 359 3.25 8.75 19.24
CA TYR A 359 2.82 7.54 19.92
C TYR A 359 4.06 6.75 20.32
N ASN A 360 4.11 6.28 21.56
CA ASN A 360 5.19 5.42 22.03
C ASN A 360 4.64 4.00 22.08
N TYR A 361 5.17 3.12 21.22
CA TYR A 361 4.86 1.70 21.20
C TYR A 361 5.72 0.93 22.18
#